data_AF-A0A3D5JEH0-F1
#
_entry.id   AF-A0A3D5JEH0-F1
#
_cell.length_a   1.000
_cell.length_b   1.000
_cell.length_c   1.000
_cell.angle_alpha   90.00
_cell.angle_beta   90.00
_cell.angle_gamma   90.00
#
_symmetry.space_group_name_H-M   'P 1'
#
loop_
_entity.id
_entity.type
_entity.pdbx_description
1 polymer ?
#
loop_
_entity_poly.entity_id
_entity_poly.type
_entity_poly.pdbx_seq_one_letter_code
_entity_poly.pdbx_strand_id
1 'polypeptide(L)'
;MKSQETGWLGNMLGWGQRRQQQVSEILYGNAVEMARAPSFFADHGVADTVDGRFDALALVVALIMRRLKDCGEAGQDLSQQLFDTMFADMDLSLREMGAGDIGVAKRVRVMAEGFMGRLDAYASALDSRDRVALGAALQRNLLRGDGEAG
;
A
#
# COMPACT_ATOMS: atom_id res chain seq x y z
N MET A 1 19.44 -12.30 -18.42
CA MET A 1 18.42 -11.30 -18.82
C MET A 1 18.48 -10.16 -17.83
N LYS A 2 18.77 -8.94 -18.28
CA LYS A 2 18.84 -7.76 -17.40
C LYS A 2 17.42 -7.38 -16.99
N SER A 3 17.16 -7.37 -15.68
CA SER A 3 15.84 -7.12 -15.10
C SER A 3 15.35 -5.72 -15.48
N GLN A 4 14.33 -5.69 -16.33
CA GLN A 4 13.51 -4.51 -16.62
C GLN A 4 12.66 -4.10 -15.40
N GLU A 5 12.67 -4.89 -14.31
CA GLU A 5 11.81 -4.70 -13.12
C GLU A 5 12.40 -3.69 -12.12
N THR A 6 13.69 -3.36 -12.26
CA THR A 6 14.36 -2.30 -11.48
C THR A 6 13.84 -0.89 -11.82
N GLY A 7 13.32 -0.68 -13.03
CA GLY A 7 12.81 0.62 -13.50
C GLY A 7 11.43 1.00 -12.91
N TRP A 8 10.64 0.00 -12.50
CA TRP A 8 9.30 0.22 -11.94
C TRP A 8 9.35 0.95 -10.58
N LEU A 9 10.34 0.67 -9.72
CA LEU A 9 10.48 1.39 -8.45
C LEU A 9 10.90 2.85 -8.64
N GLY A 10 11.83 3.10 -9.56
CA GLY A 10 12.31 4.44 -9.87
C GLY A 10 11.23 5.33 -10.48
N ASN A 11 10.32 4.75 -11.28
CA ASN A 11 9.32 5.51 -12.02
C ASN A 11 7.93 5.54 -11.35
N MET A 12 7.48 4.46 -10.70
CA MET A 12 6.17 4.42 -10.03
C MET A 12 6.09 5.42 -8.87
N LEU A 13 7.21 5.71 -8.20
CA LEU A 13 7.21 6.54 -6.98
C LEU A 13 8.32 7.61 -7.00
N GLY A 14 8.87 7.90 -8.18
CA GLY A 14 9.84 8.97 -8.40
C GLY A 14 9.23 10.29 -8.86
N TRP A 15 7.96 10.29 -9.32
CA TRP A 15 7.25 11.48 -9.77
C TRP A 15 6.53 12.17 -8.60
N GLY A 16 7.30 12.51 -7.57
CA GLY A 16 6.85 13.31 -6.43
C GLY A 16 7.91 14.25 -5.85
N GLN A 17 9.18 14.11 -6.24
CA GLN A 17 10.24 15.01 -5.76
C GLN A 17 10.08 16.46 -6.26
N ARG A 18 9.21 16.71 -7.24
CA ARG A 18 8.85 18.06 -7.70
C ARG A 18 7.76 18.63 -6.80
N ARG A 19 8.20 19.18 -5.66
CA ARG A 19 7.46 20.10 -4.78
C ARG A 19 6.29 19.41 -4.04
N GLN A 20 6.60 18.45 -3.17
CA GLN A 20 5.63 18.00 -2.16
C GLN A 20 5.27 19.19 -1.27
N GLN A 21 4.07 19.75 -1.47
CA GLN A 21 3.61 20.94 -0.73
C GLN A 21 2.60 20.57 0.36
N GLN A 22 2.01 19.37 0.29
CA GLN A 22 0.99 18.92 1.24
C GLN A 22 1.52 17.84 2.18
N VAL A 23 1.02 17.83 3.42
CA VAL A 23 1.42 16.87 4.46
C VAL A 23 1.11 15.43 4.06
N SER A 24 0.00 15.19 3.35
CA SER A 24 -0.38 13.87 2.84
C SER A 24 0.63 13.29 1.83
N GLU A 25 1.19 14.12 0.95
CA GLU A 25 2.19 13.72 -0.04
C GLU A 25 3.50 13.29 0.64
N ILE A 26 3.92 14.02 1.68
CA ILE A 26 5.08 13.68 2.51
C ILE A 26 4.86 12.38 3.25
N LEU A 27 3.69 12.23 3.87
CA LEU A 27 3.33 11.02 4.59
C LEU A 27 3.24 9.80 3.66
N TYR A 28 2.69 9.98 2.45
CA TYR A 28 2.65 8.96 1.42
C TYR A 28 4.05 8.56 0.95
N GLY A 29 4.92 9.53 0.68
CA GLY A 29 6.32 9.27 0.31
C GLY A 29 7.05 8.43 1.36
N ASN A 30 6.89 8.75 2.64
CA ASN A 30 7.46 7.96 3.73
C ASN A 30 6.85 6.55 3.82
N ALA A 31 5.54 6.41 3.61
CA ALA A 31 4.86 5.11 3.59
C ALA A 31 5.41 4.21 2.47
N VAL A 32 5.63 4.81 1.32
CA VAL A 32 6.23 4.19 0.14
C VAL A 32 7.66 3.71 0.41
N GLU A 33 8.51 4.56 0.99
CA GLU A 33 9.87 4.19 1.34
C GLU A 33 9.89 3.00 2.32
N MET A 34 9.02 3.03 3.33
CA MET A 34 8.88 1.94 4.30
C MET A 34 8.39 0.64 3.63
N ALA A 35 7.40 0.70 2.75
CA ALA A 35 6.86 -0.46 2.04
C ALA A 35 7.88 -1.11 1.08
N ARG A 36 8.94 -0.38 0.70
CA ARG A 36 10.05 -0.87 -0.12
C ARG A 36 11.22 -1.42 0.68
N ALA A 37 11.13 -1.42 2.01
CA ALA A 37 12.19 -1.96 2.85
C ALA A 37 12.50 -3.41 2.43
N PRO A 38 13.78 -3.75 2.14
CA PRO A 38 14.14 -5.08 1.66
C PRO A 38 13.70 -6.23 2.56
N SER A 39 13.55 -5.98 3.87
CA SER A 39 13.14 -6.98 4.85
C SER A 39 11.73 -7.53 4.59
N PHE A 40 10.81 -6.76 3.99
CA PHE A 40 9.50 -7.30 3.60
C PHE A 40 9.63 -8.50 2.67
N PHE A 41 10.56 -8.42 1.71
CA PHE A 41 10.73 -9.42 0.66
C PHE A 41 11.74 -10.50 1.06
N ALA A 42 12.85 -10.11 1.67
CA ALA A 42 13.94 -11.02 2.04
C ALA A 42 13.63 -11.85 3.29
N ASP A 43 13.03 -11.22 4.30
CA ASP A 43 12.93 -11.80 5.65
C ASP A 43 11.48 -12.19 6.00
N HIS A 44 10.49 -11.54 5.39
CA HIS A 44 9.07 -11.69 5.76
C HIS A 44 8.20 -12.32 4.66
N GLY A 45 8.79 -12.78 3.56
CA GLY A 45 8.09 -13.61 2.56
C GLY A 45 7.10 -12.86 1.67
N VAL A 46 7.10 -11.52 1.66
CA VAL A 46 6.30 -10.77 0.70
C VAL A 46 6.84 -11.03 -0.70
N ALA A 47 5.96 -11.43 -1.63
CA ALA A 47 6.35 -11.67 -3.01
C ALA A 47 6.84 -10.38 -3.68
N ASP A 48 8.03 -10.41 -4.29
CA ASP A 48 8.61 -9.25 -5.00
C ASP A 48 7.96 -9.05 -6.38
N THR A 49 6.65 -8.74 -6.37
CA THR A 49 5.80 -8.54 -7.54
C THR A 49 5.01 -7.24 -7.39
N VAL A 50 4.37 -6.75 -8.48
CA VAL A 50 3.50 -5.55 -8.42
C VAL A 50 2.45 -5.67 -7.33
N ASP A 51 1.80 -6.82 -7.24
CA ASP A 51 0.74 -7.08 -6.28
C ASP A 51 1.28 -7.22 -4.84
N GLY A 52 2.40 -7.93 -4.64
CA GLY A 52 2.99 -8.06 -3.31
C GLY A 52 3.55 -6.75 -2.77
N ARG A 53 4.13 -5.90 -3.62
CA ARG A 53 4.56 -4.55 -3.26
C ARG A 53 3.36 -3.63 -2.95
N PHE A 54 2.25 -3.78 -3.67
CA PHE A 54 0.99 -3.13 -3.31
C PHE A 54 0.50 -3.59 -1.93
N ASP A 55 0.58 -4.90 -1.63
CA ASP A 55 0.18 -5.43 -0.33
C ASP A 55 1.03 -4.87 0.82
N ALA A 56 2.34 -4.70 0.62
CA ALA A 56 3.24 -4.05 1.58
C ALA A 56 2.86 -2.57 1.79
N LEU A 57 2.61 -1.82 0.72
CA LEU A 57 2.16 -0.43 0.80
C LEU A 57 0.80 -0.32 1.50
N ALA A 58 -0.14 -1.20 1.16
CA ALA A 58 -1.46 -1.26 1.76
C ALA A 58 -1.38 -1.52 3.28
N LEU A 59 -0.48 -2.39 3.73
CA LEU A 59 -0.22 -2.60 5.16
C LEU A 59 0.27 -1.31 5.84
N VAL A 60 1.32 -0.68 5.30
CA VAL A 60 1.90 0.54 5.89
C VAL A 60 0.87 1.67 5.96
N VAL A 61 0.17 1.94 4.86
CA VAL A 61 -0.87 2.98 4.81
C VAL A 61 -2.03 2.66 5.75
N ALA A 62 -2.47 1.41 5.84
CA ALA A 62 -3.52 1.02 6.78
C ALA A 62 -3.14 1.28 8.24
N LEU A 63 -1.88 1.01 8.61
CA LEU A 63 -1.37 1.30 9.96
C LEU A 63 -1.34 2.80 10.26
N ILE A 64 -0.94 3.61 9.26
CA ILE A 64 -0.94 5.08 9.38
C ILE A 64 -2.37 5.61 9.53
N MET A 65 -3.30 5.20 8.66
CA MET A 65 -4.71 5.62 8.72
C MET A 65 -5.35 5.23 10.06
N ARG A 66 -5.07 4.02 10.56
CA ARG A 66 -5.51 3.59 11.89
C ARG A 66 -5.01 4.53 12.97
N ARG A 67 -3.73 4.93 12.94
CA ARG A 67 -3.16 5.86 13.93
C ARG A 67 -3.75 7.26 13.83
N LEU A 68 -4.05 7.73 12.62
CA LEU A 68 -4.64 9.04 12.36
C LEU A 68 -6.09 9.14 12.83
N LYS A 69 -6.84 8.03 12.82
CA LYS A 69 -8.21 7.96 13.38
C LYS A 69 -8.28 8.45 14.83
N ASP A 70 -7.22 8.24 15.62
CA ASP A 70 -7.11 8.66 17.02
C ASP A 70 -6.68 10.12 17.20
N CYS A 71 -6.44 10.87 16.11
CA CYS A 71 -5.97 12.27 16.14
C CYS A 71 -7.10 13.30 15.95
N GLY A 72 -8.36 12.91 16.12
CA GLY A 72 -9.52 13.80 15.94
C GLY A 72 -9.78 14.19 14.48
N GLU A 73 -10.51 15.28 14.27
CA GLU A 73 -10.96 15.74 12.94
C GLU A 73 -9.80 15.95 11.97
N ALA A 74 -8.74 16.67 12.40
CA ALA A 74 -7.55 16.89 11.57
C ALA A 74 -6.84 15.57 11.16
N GLY A 75 -6.90 14.55 12.03
CA GLY A 75 -6.39 13.22 11.72
C GLY A 75 -7.23 12.50 10.67
N GLN A 76 -8.55 12.59 10.77
CA GLN A 76 -9.49 12.01 9.80
C GLN A 76 -9.33 12.67 8.42
N ASP A 77 -9.20 13.99 8.37
CA ASP A 77 -8.95 14.74 7.13
C ASP A 77 -7.63 14.31 6.49
N LEU A 78 -6.55 14.22 7.27
CA LEU A 78 -5.25 13.78 6.76
C LEU A 78 -5.30 12.30 6.31
N SER A 79 -6.06 11.46 7.00
CA SER A 79 -6.25 10.05 6.61
C SER A 79 -6.94 9.94 5.26
N GLN A 80 -7.96 10.77 4.98
CA GLN A 80 -8.62 10.80 3.68
C GLN A 80 -7.68 11.32 2.59
N GLN A 81 -6.95 12.40 2.86
CA GLN A 81 -5.97 12.93 1.90
C GLN A 81 -4.88 11.90 1.58
N LEU A 82 -4.38 11.15 2.57
CA LEU A 82 -3.41 10.07 2.36
C LEU A 82 -3.97 8.96 1.45
N PHE A 83 -5.22 8.56 1.68
CA PHE A 83 -5.92 7.60 0.82
C PHE A 83 -6.01 8.13 -0.61
N ASP A 84 -6.48 9.36 -0.80
CA ASP A 84 -6.64 9.98 -2.12
C ASP A 84 -5.29 10.10 -2.84
N THR A 85 -4.22 10.47 -2.13
CA THR A 85 -2.85 10.51 -2.68
C THR A 85 -2.39 9.12 -3.16
N MET A 86 -2.57 8.08 -2.34
CA MET A 86 -2.20 6.70 -2.70
C MET A 86 -2.91 6.24 -3.98
N PHE A 87 -4.21 6.49 -4.09
CA PHE A 87 -5.00 6.02 -5.25
C PHE A 87 -4.75 6.86 -6.51
N ALA A 88 -4.48 8.16 -6.38
CA ALA A 88 -4.07 8.99 -7.51
C ALA A 88 -2.73 8.54 -8.09
N ASP A 89 -1.74 8.25 -7.23
CA ASP A 89 -0.43 7.75 -7.62
C ASP A 89 -0.51 6.37 -8.29
N MET A 90 -1.35 5.49 -7.74
CA MET A 90 -1.59 4.16 -8.32
C MET A 90 -2.28 4.23 -9.68
N ASP A 91 -3.29 5.10 -9.86
CA ASP A 91 -3.97 5.30 -11.15
C ASP A 91 -2.97 5.80 -12.20
N LEU A 92 -2.16 6.82 -11.87
CA LEU A 92 -1.12 7.33 -12.76
C LEU A 92 -0.13 6.22 -13.14
N SER A 93 0.39 5.50 -12.14
CA SER A 93 1.35 4.41 -12.33
C SER A 93 0.82 3.29 -13.23
N LEU A 94 -0.43 2.87 -13.02
CA LEU A 94 -1.07 1.84 -13.85
C LEU A 94 -1.33 2.34 -15.27
N ARG A 95 -1.69 3.62 -15.44
CA ARG A 95 -1.82 4.23 -16.76
C ARG A 95 -0.48 4.26 -17.46
N GLU A 96 0.60 4.69 -16.82
CA GLU A 96 1.92 4.77 -17.45
C GLU A 96 2.45 3.41 -17.90
N MET A 97 2.18 2.34 -17.14
CA MET A 97 2.52 0.97 -17.54
C MET A 97 1.72 0.45 -18.74
N GLY A 98 0.59 1.08 -19.09
CA GLY A 98 -0.32 0.62 -20.14
C GLY A 98 -0.90 1.74 -21.01
N ALA A 99 -0.18 2.86 -21.12
CA ALA A 99 -0.60 4.21 -21.56
C ALA A 99 -1.89 4.33 -22.39
N GLY A 100 -3.05 4.04 -21.78
CA GLY A 100 -4.38 4.30 -22.34
C GLY A 100 -5.38 3.12 -22.41
N ASP A 101 -5.06 1.93 -21.90
CA ASP A 101 -5.95 0.77 -22.09
C ASP A 101 -7.27 0.81 -21.28
N ILE A 102 -8.33 0.20 -21.85
CA ILE A 102 -9.72 0.14 -21.34
C ILE A 102 -9.81 -0.48 -19.92
N GLY A 103 -8.77 -1.21 -19.47
CA GLY A 103 -8.76 -1.95 -18.21
C GLY A 103 -8.24 -1.22 -16.96
N VAL A 104 -7.61 -0.05 -17.08
CA VAL A 104 -6.90 0.58 -15.94
C VAL A 104 -7.86 0.95 -14.81
N ALA A 105 -8.96 1.63 -15.12
CA ALA A 105 -9.95 2.05 -14.12
C ALA A 105 -10.53 0.85 -13.35
N LYS A 106 -10.75 -0.28 -14.04
CA LYS A 106 -11.21 -1.53 -13.40
C LYS A 106 -10.15 -2.07 -12.45
N ARG A 107 -8.87 -2.05 -12.83
CA ARG A 107 -7.77 -2.53 -11.97
C ARG A 107 -7.58 -1.63 -10.73
N VAL A 108 -7.60 -0.31 -10.90
CA VAL A 108 -7.57 0.66 -9.79
C VAL A 108 -8.71 0.38 -8.81
N ARG A 109 -9.93 0.18 -9.32
CA ARG A 109 -11.09 -0.15 -8.48
C ARG A 109 -10.92 -1.46 -7.70
N VAL A 110 -10.46 -2.52 -8.34
CA VAL A 110 -10.19 -3.81 -7.67
C VAL A 110 -9.14 -3.65 -6.57
N MET A 111 -8.08 -2.89 -6.83
CA MET A 111 -7.06 -2.59 -5.83
C MET A 111 -7.63 -1.74 -4.69
N ALA A 112 -8.52 -0.78 -4.96
CA ALA A 112 -9.19 0.02 -3.93
C ALA A 112 -10.09 -0.82 -3.02
N GLU A 113 -10.93 -1.67 -3.61
CA GLU A 113 -11.77 -2.62 -2.87
C GLU A 113 -10.89 -3.57 -2.03
N GLY A 114 -9.80 -4.07 -2.61
CA GLY A 114 -8.82 -4.89 -1.92
C GLY A 114 -8.14 -4.16 -0.74
N PHE A 115 -7.79 -2.89 -0.90
CA PHE A 115 -7.22 -2.08 0.18
C PHE A 115 -8.21 -1.89 1.32
N MET A 116 -9.46 -1.54 1.03
CA MET A 116 -10.47 -1.32 2.08
C MET A 116 -10.71 -2.59 2.91
N GLY A 117 -10.75 -3.77 2.27
CA GLY A 117 -10.85 -5.04 2.99
C GLY A 117 -9.62 -5.36 3.86
N ARG A 118 -8.41 -4.94 3.42
CA ARG A 118 -7.17 -5.07 4.21
C ARG A 118 -7.18 -4.12 5.41
N LEU A 119 -7.55 -2.85 5.18
CA LEU A 119 -7.67 -1.83 6.22
C LEU A 119 -8.60 -2.30 7.34
N ASP A 120 -9.79 -2.77 6.99
CA ASP A 120 -10.77 -3.27 7.96
C ASP A 120 -10.24 -4.48 8.74
N ALA A 121 -9.68 -5.48 8.05
CA ALA A 121 -9.14 -6.68 8.67
C ALA A 121 -7.98 -6.37 9.64
N TYR A 122 -7.04 -5.52 9.24
CA TYR A 122 -5.90 -5.15 10.07
C TYR A 122 -6.34 -4.28 11.24
N ALA A 123 -7.17 -3.27 11.00
CA ALA A 123 -7.64 -2.37 12.05
C ALA A 123 -8.47 -3.11 13.11
N SER A 124 -9.43 -3.93 12.69
CA SER A 124 -10.28 -4.71 13.59
C SER A 124 -9.47 -5.69 14.45
N ALA A 125 -8.48 -6.39 13.86
CA ALA A 125 -7.62 -7.29 14.62
C ALA A 125 -6.71 -6.54 15.61
N LEU A 126 -6.17 -5.38 15.23
CA LEU A 126 -5.33 -4.56 16.11
C LEU A 126 -6.15 -3.92 17.24
N ASP A 127 -7.35 -3.41 16.95
CA ASP A 127 -8.23 -2.76 17.92
C ASP A 127 -8.75 -3.75 18.97
N SER A 128 -9.04 -4.98 18.55
CA SER A 128 -9.42 -6.08 19.45
C SER A 128 -8.22 -6.76 20.14
N ARG A 129 -6.99 -6.38 19.78
CA ARG A 129 -5.74 -7.03 20.22
C ARG A 129 -5.70 -8.53 19.94
N ASP A 130 -6.41 -8.97 18.90
CA ASP A 130 -6.46 -10.36 18.48
C ASP A 130 -5.27 -10.67 17.55
N ARG A 131 -4.24 -11.28 18.13
CA ARG A 131 -3.04 -11.70 17.40
C ARG A 131 -3.32 -12.83 16.39
N VAL A 132 -4.31 -13.68 16.67
CA VAL A 132 -4.66 -14.80 15.77
C VAL A 132 -5.34 -14.24 14.53
N ALA A 133 -6.32 -13.34 14.71
CA ALA A 133 -6.97 -12.66 13.61
C ALA A 133 -5.98 -11.80 12.79
N LEU A 134 -5.04 -11.11 13.45
CA LEU A 134 -4.01 -10.33 12.77
C LEU A 134 -3.09 -11.22 11.93
N GLY A 135 -2.62 -12.33 12.51
CA GLY A 135 -1.80 -13.32 11.80
C GLY A 135 -2.53 -13.88 10.57
N ALA A 136 -3.79 -14.27 10.72
CA ALA A 136 -4.61 -14.76 9.61
C ALA A 136 -4.83 -13.68 8.52
N ALA A 137 -5.04 -12.43 8.91
CA ALA A 137 -5.18 -11.32 7.97
C ALA A 137 -3.89 -11.05 7.19
N LEU A 138 -2.73 -11.04 7.87
CA LEU A 138 -1.42 -10.89 7.23
C LEU A 138 -1.12 -12.06 6.29
N GLN A 139 -1.39 -13.29 6.74
CA GLN A 139 -1.21 -14.49 5.93
C GLN A 139 -2.01 -14.43 4.64
N ARG A 140 -3.31 -14.10 4.74
CA ARG A 140 -4.21 -14.03 3.59
C ARG A 140 -3.88 -12.88 2.63
N ASN A 141 -3.56 -11.71 3.17
CA ASN A 141 -3.54 -10.49 2.38
C ASN A 141 -2.13 -10.05 1.97
N LEU A 142 -1.14 -10.20 2.86
CA LEU A 142 0.25 -9.80 2.62
C LEU A 142 1.06 -10.94 2.03
N LEU A 143 0.88 -12.15 2.57
CA LEU A 143 1.57 -13.36 2.11
C LEU A 143 0.73 -14.17 1.10
N ARG A 144 -0.46 -13.66 0.75
CA ARG A 144 -1.36 -14.18 -0.28
C ARG A 144 -1.76 -15.65 -0.11
N GLY A 145 -1.64 -16.18 1.11
CA GLY A 145 -1.90 -17.59 1.42
C GLY A 145 -0.73 -18.54 1.14
N ASP A 146 0.39 -18.05 0.58
CA ASP A 146 1.53 -18.86 0.16
C ASP A 146 2.64 -18.96 1.23
N GLY A 147 2.59 -18.11 2.26
CA GLY A 147 3.50 -18.22 3.41
C GLY A 147 3.09 -19.37 4.34
N GLU A 148 3.87 -20.42 4.48
CA GLU A 148 3.55 -21.41 5.51
C GLU A 148 3.64 -20.77 6.91
N ALA A 149 2.61 -20.98 7.73
CA ALA A 149 2.65 -20.68 9.15
C ALA A 149 3.67 -21.62 9.81
N GLY A 150 4.91 -21.17 9.90
CA GLY A 150 5.96 -21.78 10.70
C GLY A 150 5.81 -21.47 12.18
#